data_AF-A0A550GXQ4-F1
#
_entry.id   AF-A0A550GXQ4-F1
#
_cell.length_a   1.000
_cell.length_b   1.000
_cell.length_c   1.000
_cell.angle_alpha   90.00
_cell.angle_beta   90.00
_cell.angle_gamma   90.00
#
_symmetry.space_group_name_H-M   'P 1'
#
loop_
_entity.id
_entity.type
_entity.pdbx_description
1 polymer ?
#
loop_
_entity_poly.entity_id
_entity_poly.type
_entity_poly.pdbx_seq_one_letter_code
_entity_poly.pdbx_strand_id
1 'polypeptide(L)' 'MSEKQIVELGAKIVQKQIELAKIEGKDKIAESVNLESEIVDLKREFNLELQKLSKAKKVNIDVDE' A
#
# COMPACT_ATOMS: atom_id res chain seq x y z
N MET A 1 -11.31 3.94 4.50
CA MET A 1 -10.56 5.09 3.98
C MET A 1 -11.22 5.59 2.69
N SER A 2 -11.05 6.85 2.26
CA SER A 2 -11.59 7.35 0.97
C SER A 2 -10.72 6.92 -0.22
N GLU A 3 -11.26 6.91 -1.45
CA GLU A 3 -10.48 6.57 -2.66
C GLU A 3 -9.24 7.46 -2.82
N LYS A 4 -9.35 8.77 -2.54
CA LYS A 4 -8.22 9.70 -2.59
C LYS A 4 -7.09 9.30 -1.63
N GLN A 5 -7.45 8.93 -0.40
CA GLN A 5 -6.48 8.50 0.61
C GLN A 5 -5.85 7.14 0.26
N ILE A 6 -6.57 6.24 -0.41
CA ILE A 6 -5.99 4.99 -0.93
C ILE A 6 -4.94 5.29 -2.01
N VAL A 7 -5.23 6.24 -2.91
CA VAL A 7 -4.25 6.69 -3.92
C VAL A 7 -3.01 7.30 -3.26
N GLU A 8 -3.20 8.15 -2.25
CA GLU A 8 -2.11 8.72 -1.45
C GLU A 8 -1.27 7.63 -0.76
N LEU A 9 -1.90 6.59 -0.22
CA LEU A 9 -1.23 5.43 0.36
C LEU A 9 -0.39 4.67 -0.67
N GLY A 10 -0.92 4.46 -1.88
CA GLY A 10 -0.19 3.88 -3.00
C GLY A 10 1.05 4.71 -3.38
N ALA A 11 0.92 6.03 -3.47
CA ALA A 11 2.05 6.92 -3.75
C ALA A 11 3.13 6.86 -2.65
N LYS A 12 2.73 6.78 -1.38
CA LYS A 12 3.66 6.63 -0.25
C LYS A 12 4.45 5.32 -0.30
N ILE A 13 3.81 4.21 -0.70
CA ILE A 13 4.49 2.92 -0.90
C ILE A 13 5.58 3.06 -1.96
N VAL A 14 5.26 3.67 -3.10
CA VAL A 14 6.22 3.89 -4.20
C VAL A 14 7.40 4.75 -3.74
N GLN A 15 7.13 5.84 -2.99
CA GLN A 15 8.18 6.69 -2.45
C GLN A 15 9.15 5.90 -1.55
N LYS A 16 8.64 5.05 -0.66
CA LYS A 16 9.48 4.21 0.20
C LYS A 16 10.27 3.16 -0.56
N GLN A 17 9.72 2.59 -1.63
CA GLN A 17 10.46 1.68 -2.51
C GLN A 17 11.64 2.41 -3.20
N ILE A 18 11.45 3.67 -3.56
CA ILE A 18 12.53 4.50 -4.11
C ILE A 18 13.59 4.80 -3.04
N GLU A 19 13.19 5.07 -1.79
CA GLU A 19 14.12 5.26 -0.67
C GLU A 19 14.94 4.00 -0.41
N LEU A 20 14.31 2.83 -0.37
CA LEU A 20 14.97 1.54 -0.22
C LEU A 20 16.01 1.31 -1.34
N ALA A 21 15.63 1.52 -2.60
CA ALA A 21 16.53 1.35 -3.74
C ALA A 21 17.73 2.32 -3.72
N LYS A 22 17.60 3.49 -3.06
CA LYS A 22 18.71 4.46 -2.90
C LYS A 22 19.73 4.04 -1.85
N ILE A 23 19.38 3.13 -0.94
CA ILE A 23 20.25 2.68 0.15
C ILE A 23 20.74 1.23 -0.04
N GLU A 24 20.12 0.47 -0.93
CA GLU A 24 20.57 -0.86 -1.32
C GLU A 24 22.03 -0.81 -1.82
N GLY A 25 22.89 -1.65 -1.24
CA GLY A 25 24.33 -1.68 -1.54
C GLY A 25 25.19 -0.64 -0.81
N LYS A 26 24.67 0.10 0.17
CA LYS A 26 25.44 1.09 0.97
C LYS A 26 25.82 0.62 2.39
N ASP A 27 25.89 -0.68 2.66
CA ASP A 27 26.12 -1.29 3.99
C ASP A 27 25.13 -0.83 5.09
N LYS A 28 23.97 -0.31 4.68
CA LYS A 28 22.90 0.19 5.56
C LYS A 28 21.85 -0.89 5.84
N ILE A 29 22.28 -2.10 6.22
CA ILE A 29 21.40 -3.28 6.35
C ILE A 29 20.23 -3.02 7.31
N ALA A 30 20.49 -2.44 8.49
CA ALA A 30 19.44 -2.14 9.45
C ALA A 30 18.38 -1.16 8.91
N GLU A 31 18.81 -0.14 8.17
CA GLU A 31 17.91 0.83 7.53
C GLU A 31 17.10 0.18 6.40
N SER A 32 17.73 -0.71 5.62
CA SER A 32 17.08 -1.50 4.56
C SER A 32 15.98 -2.39 5.12
N VAL A 33 16.28 -3.16 6.18
CA VAL A 33 15.31 -4.06 6.83
C VAL A 33 14.13 -3.28 7.42
N ASN A 34 14.40 -2.13 8.06
CA ASN A 34 13.34 -1.28 8.59
C ASN A 34 12.43 -0.74 7.48
N LEU A 35 13.00 -0.22 6.39
CA LEU A 35 12.23 0.29 5.25
C LEU A 35 11.42 -0.81 4.56
N GLU A 36 11.98 -2.01 4.40
CA GLU A 36 11.27 -3.18 3.87
C GLU A 36 10.07 -3.55 4.75
N SER A 37 10.26 -3.59 6.08
CA SER A 37 9.18 -3.86 7.01
C SER A 37 8.05 -2.83 6.88
N GLU A 38 8.39 -1.54 6.84
CA GLU A 38 7.40 -0.47 6.66
C GLU A 38 6.65 -0.59 5.33
N ILE A 39 7.34 -0.94 4.24
CA ILE A 39 6.72 -1.17 2.93
C ILE A 39 5.74 -2.34 2.98
N VAL A 40 6.09 -3.43 3.66
CA VAL A 40 5.22 -4.61 3.82
C VAL A 40 3.94 -4.24 4.57
N ASP A 41 4.05 -3.50 5.66
CA ASP A 41 2.89 -3.09 6.44
C ASP A 41 1.97 -2.15 5.65
N LEU A 42 2.55 -1.18 4.93
CA LEU A 42 1.77 -0.29 4.06
C LEU A 42 1.09 -1.03 2.91
N LYS A 43 1.77 -2.01 2.29
CA LYS A 43 1.18 -2.86 1.25
C LYS A 43 0.01 -3.69 1.79
N ARG A 44 0.12 -4.19 3.02
CA ARG A 44 -0.98 -4.91 3.68
C ARG A 44 -2.18 -3.99 3.88
N GLU A 45 -1.96 -2.79 4.42
CA GLU A 45 -3.02 -1.79 4.60
C GLU A 45 -3.69 -1.42 3.28
N PHE A 46 -2.89 -1.10 2.26
CA PHE A 46 -3.37 -0.75 0.92
C PHE A 46 -4.24 -1.85 0.31
N ASN A 47 -3.79 -3.11 0.40
CA ASN A 47 -4.56 -4.25 -0.10
C ASN A 47 -5.88 -4.46 0.65
N LEU A 48 -5.90 -4.26 1.97
CA LEU A 48 -7.12 -4.35 2.76
C LEU A 48 -8.14 -3.28 2.36
N GLU A 49 -7.69 -2.04 2.16
CA GLU A 49 -8.58 -0.96 1.71
C GLU A 49 -9.07 -1.17 0.27
N LEU A 50 -8.23 -1.67 -0.64
CA LEU A 50 -8.67 -2.05 -1.99
C LEU A 50 -9.74 -3.15 -1.97
N GLN A 51 -9.57 -4.16 -1.10
CA GLN A 51 -10.58 -5.22 -0.94
C GLN A 51 -11.90 -4.67 -0.40
N LYS A 52 -11.87 -3.76 0.58
CA LYS A 52 -13.08 -3.10 1.09
C LYS A 52 -13.77 -2.30 -0.01
N LEU A 53 -13.02 -1.56 -0.81
CA LEU A 53 -13.56 -0.76 -1.91
C LEU A 53 -14.21 -1.63 -2.99
N SER A 54 -13.55 -2.74 -3.35
CA SER A 54 -14.06 -3.74 -4.29
C SER A 54 -15.36 -4.39 -3.79
N LYS A 55 -15.42 -4.75 -2.51
CA LYS A 55 -16.64 -5.28 -1.88
C LYS A 55 -17.77 -4.26 -1.86
N ALA A 56 -17.49 -3.01 -1.49
CA ALA A 56 -18.50 -1.94 -1.49
C ALA A 56 -19.09 -1.71 -2.89
N LYS A 57 -18.26 -1.75 -3.95
CA LYS A 57 -18.74 -1.65 -5.34
C LYS A 57 -19.55 -2.87 -5.80
N LYS A 58 -19.25 -4.08 -5.29
CA LYS A 58 -20.05 -5.29 -5.57
C LYS A 58 -21.43 -5.29 -4.92
N VAL A 59 -21.58 -4.67 -3.74
CA VAL A 59 -22.86 -4.63 -3.01
C VAL A 59 -23.86 -3.64 -3.63
N ASN A 60 -23.39 -2.65 -4.40
CA ASN A 60 -24.25 -1.71 -5.13
C ASN A 60 -24.93 -2.28 -6.39
N ILE A 61 -24.81 -3.59 -6.63
CA ILE A 61 -25.58 -4.28 -7.66
C ILE A 61 -26.71 -5.02 -6.93
N ASP A 62 -27.78 -4.29 -6.58
CA ASP A 62 -29.08 -4.92 -6.37
C ASP A 62 -29.50 -5.47 -7.73
N VAL A 63 -29.34 -6.78 -7.88
CA VAL A 63 -30.04 -7.52 -8.92
C VAL A 63 -31.45 -7.69 -8.37
N ASP A 64 -32.33 -6.74 -8.71
CA ASP A 64 -33.77 -6.96 -8.68
C ASP A 64 -34.06 -8.13 -9.63
N GLU A 65 -34.39 -9.30 -9.08
CA GLU A 65 -35.10 -10.38 -9.78
C GLU A 65 -36.61 -10.10 -9.79
#